data_AF-A0A7W0VUT7-F1
#
_entry.id   AF-A0A7W0VUT7-F1
#
_cell.length_a   1.000
_cell.length_b   1.000
_cell.length_c   1.000
_cell.angle_alpha   90.00
_cell.angle_beta   90.00
_cell.angle_gamma   90.00
#
_symmetry.space_group_name_H-M   'P 1'
#
loop_
_entity.id
_entity.type
_entity.pdbx_description
1 polymer ?
#
loop_
_entity_poly.entity_id
_entity_poly.type
_entity_poly.pdbx_seq_one_letter_code
_entity_poly.pdbx_strand_id
1 'polypeptide(L)'
;MTLRLRAELELQIAPDGSGGKVFDPFLGRTITLGPTGAALVGKIDGTRDPDQLLADLIGAGYARDKIEDTLRCLTLLHAIDGIGDGVRARMASIWAGETELVYRALPEARFACQGSGMCCQSYRLGPVTAEEVAAVSALPVREAFPDLPEGELFVVRDDKHYLRSVATGCVFLQDGHLCRLHARFGEHAKPEMCRTYPAGIKLTFEAAVVYNNQQCSEHFVSQAAGPPLIESASLLRQRRTGQVVLFHPIVFLREDTPVDYAHFLELERVLRDVLGQGAPFRQLAHALDVYDSFITVARSFPLGTDPAAAFAQWRGSVATQPSGPASHGRDFEWDEVLAMLSALILELETALVELDPASVDHDMVPLITELLPGMELLRRRATERAGTGLTPSGELAAALRTSLAQRFQGPLSLPADRPLSAIGEAALSIAAAFACASLRGRPGDVATLGRGHALANRVLPTFTTPMFRKHPERVRALVTVLDRLCA
;
A
#
# COMPACT_ATOMS: atom_id res chain seq x y z
N MET A 1 -2.86 14.26 34.51
CA MET A 1 -2.16 15.14 33.55
C MET A 1 -3.21 16.09 32.99
N THR A 2 -2.98 17.41 33.06
CA THR A 2 -3.87 18.35 32.37
C THR A 2 -3.61 18.29 30.87
N LEU A 3 -4.65 18.49 30.06
CA LEU A 3 -4.56 18.38 28.61
C LEU A 3 -4.56 19.77 27.98
N ARG A 4 -3.59 20.00 27.11
CA ARG A 4 -3.45 21.23 26.32
C ARG A 4 -3.34 20.84 24.84
N LEU A 5 -4.02 21.57 23.96
CA LEU A 5 -3.74 21.44 22.53
C LEU A 5 -2.35 22.02 22.22
N ARG A 6 -1.69 21.43 21.24
CA ARG A 6 -0.46 22.01 20.69
C ARG A 6 -0.73 23.45 20.20
N ALA A 7 0.19 24.35 20.52
CA ALA A 7 -0.01 25.79 20.35
C ALA A 7 -0.04 26.23 18.87
N GLU A 8 0.57 25.44 18.00
CA GLU A 8 0.67 25.65 16.56
C GLU A 8 -0.54 25.13 15.76
N LEU A 9 -1.49 24.45 16.41
CA LEU A 9 -2.68 23.96 15.73
C LEU A 9 -3.64 25.11 15.44
N GLU A 10 -4.15 25.15 14.22
CA GLU A 10 -5.11 26.15 13.78
C GLU A 10 -6.53 25.59 13.91
N LEU A 11 -7.37 26.23 14.73
CA LEU A 11 -8.75 25.81 14.98
C LEU A 11 -9.73 26.60 14.11
N GLN A 12 -10.60 25.89 13.41
CA GLN A 12 -11.72 26.46 12.65
C GLN A 12 -13.01 25.78 13.11
N ILE A 13 -13.72 26.42 14.05
CA ILE A 13 -14.96 25.88 14.63
C ILE A 13 -16.17 26.58 14.00
N ALA A 14 -17.18 25.81 13.62
CA ALA A 14 -18.42 26.37 13.11
C ALA A 14 -19.12 27.20 14.21
N PRO A 15 -19.64 28.41 13.91
CA PRO A 15 -20.26 29.27 14.93
C PRO A 15 -21.44 28.64 15.66
N ASP A 16 -22.13 27.69 15.02
CA ASP A 16 -23.27 26.95 15.57
C ASP A 16 -22.86 25.71 16.38
N GLY A 17 -21.56 25.40 16.47
CA GLY A 17 -21.05 24.21 17.14
C GLY A 17 -21.34 22.89 16.42
N SER A 18 -21.80 22.93 15.16
CA SER A 18 -22.10 21.72 14.36
C SER A 18 -20.86 20.88 14.02
N GLY A 19 -19.66 21.45 14.18
CA GLY A 19 -18.40 20.79 13.95
C GLY A 19 -17.25 21.77 13.77
N GLY A 20 -16.15 21.30 13.22
CA GLY A 20 -14.98 22.12 12.95
C GLY A 20 -13.85 21.37 12.30
N LYS A 21 -12.70 22.02 12.22
CA LYS A 21 -11.44 21.47 11.73
C LYS A 21 -10.29 21.91 12.62
N VAL A 22 -9.32 21.02 12.77
CA VAL A 22 -8.00 21.33 13.31
C VAL A 22 -7.00 21.15 12.18
N PHE A 23 -6.31 22.21 11.80
CA PHE A 23 -5.21 22.14 10.84
C PHE A 23 -3.89 22.08 11.59
N ASP A 24 -3.07 21.07 11.26
CA ASP A 24 -1.71 20.93 11.74
C ASP A 24 -0.76 21.38 10.62
N PRO A 25 -0.25 22.63 10.68
CA PRO A 25 0.63 23.16 9.64
C PRO A 25 1.99 22.45 9.60
N PHE A 26 2.41 21.84 10.71
CA PHE A 26 3.68 21.11 10.76
C PHE A 26 3.59 19.81 9.97
N LEU A 27 2.51 19.04 10.17
CA LEU A 27 2.30 17.78 9.43
C LEU A 27 1.54 17.95 8.11
N GLY A 28 1.06 19.15 7.81
CA GLY A 28 0.30 19.46 6.59
C GLY A 28 -1.02 18.68 6.50
N ARG A 29 -1.70 18.45 7.63
CA ARG A 29 -2.91 17.60 7.71
C ARG A 29 -4.07 18.30 8.39
N THR A 30 -5.28 17.88 8.06
CA THR A 30 -6.53 18.42 8.61
C THR A 30 -7.30 17.33 9.32
N ILE A 31 -7.69 17.58 10.57
CA ILE A 31 -8.55 16.71 11.37
C ILE A 31 -9.96 17.31 11.35
N THR A 32 -10.92 16.56 10.83
CA THR A 32 -12.33 16.96 10.85
C THR A 32 -12.95 16.63 12.20
N LEU A 33 -13.69 17.58 12.76
CA LEU A 33 -14.38 17.45 14.04
C LEU A 33 -15.89 17.43 13.84
N GLY A 34 -16.57 16.48 14.49
CA GLY A 34 -18.01 16.57 14.72
C GLY A 34 -18.35 17.53 15.88
N PRO A 35 -19.63 17.65 16.27
CA PRO A 35 -20.07 18.55 17.34
C PRO A 35 -19.34 18.34 18.67
N THR A 36 -19.16 17.06 19.08
CA THR A 36 -18.42 16.73 20.31
C THR A 36 -16.96 17.17 20.23
N GLY A 37 -16.31 17.00 19.07
CA GLY A 37 -14.95 17.46 18.83
C GLY A 37 -14.80 18.96 18.92
N ALA A 38 -15.71 19.70 18.30
CA ALA A 38 -15.74 21.17 18.36
C ALA A 38 -15.87 21.68 19.80
N ALA A 39 -16.76 21.10 20.59
CA ALA A 39 -16.94 21.45 22.00
C ALA A 39 -15.73 21.06 22.87
N LEU A 40 -15.13 19.91 22.59
CA LEU A 40 -13.99 19.39 23.32
C LEU A 40 -12.73 20.24 23.11
N VAL A 41 -12.36 20.56 21.87
CA VAL A 41 -11.12 21.30 21.58
C VAL A 41 -11.07 22.68 22.22
N GLY A 42 -12.22 23.35 22.38
CA GLY A 42 -12.32 24.63 23.08
C GLY A 42 -12.08 24.55 24.59
N LYS A 43 -12.06 23.34 25.19
CA LYS A 43 -11.84 23.11 26.62
C LYS A 43 -10.45 22.52 26.94
N ILE A 44 -9.69 22.07 25.94
CA ILE A 44 -8.34 21.52 26.09
C ILE A 44 -7.32 22.68 26.12
N ASP A 45 -7.34 23.44 27.21
CA ASP A 45 -6.60 24.69 27.42
C ASP A 45 -5.41 24.54 28.39
N GLY A 46 -5.12 23.32 28.87
CA GLY A 46 -4.08 23.03 29.85
C GLY A 46 -4.53 23.14 31.30
N THR A 47 -5.80 23.47 31.57
CA THR A 47 -6.32 23.63 32.95
C THR A 47 -7.09 22.41 33.46
N ARG A 48 -7.56 21.53 32.56
CA ARG A 48 -8.41 20.38 32.88
C ARG A 48 -7.72 19.06 32.59
N ASP A 49 -7.94 18.06 33.42
CA ASP A 49 -7.59 16.66 33.15
C ASP A 49 -8.71 15.92 32.38
N PRO A 50 -8.49 14.67 31.91
CA PRO A 50 -9.51 13.93 31.17
C PRO A 50 -10.84 13.75 31.91
N ASP A 51 -10.82 13.51 33.22
CA ASP A 51 -12.03 13.24 34.01
C ASP A 51 -12.87 14.53 34.18
N GLN A 52 -12.20 15.66 34.38
CA GLN A 52 -12.84 16.98 34.40
C GLN A 52 -13.47 17.34 33.06
N LEU A 53 -12.77 17.09 31.94
CA LEU A 53 -13.31 17.31 30.59
C LEU A 53 -14.54 16.45 30.33
N LEU A 54 -14.51 15.18 30.75
CA LEU A 54 -15.65 14.28 30.65
C LEU A 54 -16.84 14.79 31.46
N ALA A 55 -16.63 15.15 32.72
CA ALA A 55 -17.70 15.67 33.58
C ALA A 55 -18.33 16.94 33.00
N ASP A 56 -17.52 17.90 32.54
CA ASP A 56 -17.98 19.15 31.93
C ASP A 56 -18.85 18.90 30.69
N LEU A 57 -18.40 18.03 29.77
CA LEU A 57 -19.11 17.78 28.51
C LEU A 57 -20.34 16.89 28.70
N ILE A 58 -20.30 15.92 29.62
CA ILE A 58 -21.50 15.15 29.99
C ILE A 58 -22.54 16.09 30.59
N GLY A 59 -22.14 17.01 31.48
CA GLY A 59 -23.01 18.05 32.03
C GLY A 59 -23.62 18.96 30.96
N ALA A 60 -22.92 19.15 29.84
CA ALA A 60 -23.40 19.88 28.66
C ALA A 60 -24.24 19.02 27.69
N GLY A 61 -24.53 17.75 28.01
CA GLY A 61 -25.41 16.88 27.24
C GLY A 61 -24.74 16.02 26.16
N TYR A 62 -23.39 16.00 26.09
CA TYR A 62 -22.67 15.14 25.16
C TYR A 62 -22.57 13.70 25.68
N ALA A 63 -22.68 12.73 24.77
CA ALA A 63 -22.57 11.32 25.13
C ALA A 63 -21.12 10.95 25.53
N ARG A 64 -20.98 10.21 26.64
CA ARG A 64 -19.67 9.85 27.22
C ARG A 64 -18.77 9.14 26.21
N ASP A 65 -19.28 8.12 25.55
CA ASP A 65 -18.54 7.33 24.54
C ASP A 65 -17.97 8.23 23.43
N LYS A 66 -18.76 9.20 22.95
CA LYS A 66 -18.31 10.15 21.92
C LYS A 66 -17.21 11.08 22.41
N ILE A 67 -17.26 11.51 23.67
CA ILE A 67 -16.21 12.36 24.25
C ILE A 67 -14.91 11.57 24.36
N GLU A 68 -14.98 10.35 24.92
CA GLU A 68 -13.81 9.51 25.09
C GLU A 68 -13.17 9.13 23.74
N ASP A 69 -13.98 8.72 22.76
CA ASP A 69 -13.52 8.39 21.40
C ASP A 69 -12.83 9.58 20.74
N THR A 70 -13.44 10.77 20.82
CA THR A 70 -12.86 12.00 20.28
C THR A 70 -11.52 12.33 20.94
N LEU A 71 -11.45 12.20 22.27
CA LEU A 71 -10.22 12.48 23.01
C LEU A 71 -9.10 11.49 22.67
N ARG A 72 -9.44 10.20 22.50
CA ARG A 72 -8.49 9.19 22.00
C ARG A 72 -8.01 9.53 20.60
N CYS A 73 -8.90 9.92 19.69
CA CYS A 73 -8.52 10.31 18.32
C CYS A 73 -7.53 11.49 18.32
N LEU A 74 -7.80 12.54 19.09
CA LEU A 74 -6.87 13.69 19.20
C LEU A 74 -5.51 13.27 19.77
N THR A 75 -5.51 12.35 20.74
CA THR A 75 -4.28 11.81 21.33
C THR A 75 -3.49 10.95 20.33
N LEU A 76 -4.18 10.04 19.63
CA LEU A 76 -3.61 9.17 18.58
C LEU A 76 -3.08 9.96 17.38
N LEU A 77 -3.57 11.19 17.17
CA LEU A 77 -3.12 12.12 16.13
C LEU A 77 -2.12 13.17 16.67
N HIS A 78 -1.57 12.96 17.86
CA HIS A 78 -0.56 13.84 18.47
C HIS A 78 -1.01 15.32 18.58
N ALA A 79 -2.31 15.59 18.66
CA ALA A 79 -2.84 16.94 18.76
C ALA A 79 -2.71 17.53 20.18
N ILE A 80 -2.49 16.67 21.18
CA ILE A 80 -2.27 17.04 22.58
C ILE A 80 -0.79 17.32 22.81
N ASP A 81 -0.49 18.40 23.52
CA ASP A 81 0.86 18.80 23.90
C ASP A 81 1.57 17.71 24.71
N GLY A 82 2.87 17.53 24.46
CA GLY A 82 3.66 16.44 25.04
C GLY A 82 3.51 15.06 24.37
N ILE A 83 2.42 14.81 23.61
CA ILE A 83 2.18 13.51 22.96
C ILE A 83 2.77 13.49 21.57
N GLY A 84 3.72 12.59 21.30
CA GLY A 84 4.36 12.48 19.97
C GLY A 84 5.51 13.46 19.72
N ASP A 85 6.02 14.13 20.76
CA ASP A 85 7.14 15.08 20.65
C ASP A 85 8.38 14.46 19.99
N GLY A 86 8.68 13.19 20.27
CA GLY A 86 9.79 12.48 19.63
C GLY A 86 9.63 12.34 18.11
N VAL A 87 8.41 12.11 17.62
CA VAL A 87 8.12 12.02 16.18
C VAL A 87 8.32 13.39 15.53
N ARG A 88 7.78 14.45 16.13
CA ARG A 88 7.89 15.81 15.58
C ARG A 88 9.32 16.34 15.62
N ALA A 89 10.04 16.13 16.73
CA ALA A 89 11.46 16.49 16.84
C ALA A 89 12.30 15.78 15.76
N ARG A 90 12.02 14.49 15.52
CA ARG A 90 12.69 13.73 14.46
C ARG A 90 12.40 14.29 13.07
N MET A 91 11.13 14.58 12.75
CA MET A 91 10.73 15.17 11.46
C MET A 91 11.36 16.55 11.25
N ALA A 92 11.34 17.41 12.27
CA ALA A 92 11.96 18.72 12.23
C ALA A 92 13.46 18.62 11.92
N SER A 93 14.16 17.70 12.59
CA SER A 93 15.59 17.45 12.35
C SER A 93 15.88 16.94 10.93
N ILE A 94 14.99 16.12 10.35
CA ILE A 94 15.11 15.67 8.94
C ILE A 94 14.92 16.84 7.97
N TRP A 95 13.91 17.68 8.18
CA TRP A 95 13.65 18.85 7.33
C TRP A 95 14.74 19.92 7.43
N ALA A 96 15.34 20.08 8.62
CA ALA A 96 16.50 20.93 8.84
C ALA A 96 17.80 20.37 8.23
N GLY A 97 17.80 19.11 7.76
CA GLY A 97 18.98 18.43 7.23
C GLY A 97 20.00 18.00 8.29
N GLU A 98 19.66 18.12 9.58
CA GLU A 98 20.48 17.70 10.71
C GLU A 98 20.50 16.17 10.87
N THR A 99 19.42 15.53 10.41
CA THR A 99 19.27 14.08 10.39
C THR A 99 19.30 13.57 8.96
N GLU A 100 20.23 12.67 8.65
CA GLU A 100 20.19 11.88 7.42
C GLU A 100 19.23 10.68 7.56
N LEU A 101 18.43 10.44 6.51
CA LEU A 101 17.58 9.25 6.42
C LEU A 101 18.41 8.03 6.01
N VAL A 102 18.43 7.03 6.89
CA VAL A 102 19.03 5.72 6.58
C VAL A 102 18.14 5.01 5.56
N TYR A 103 18.76 4.49 4.50
CA TYR A 103 18.07 3.68 3.50
C TYR A 103 17.82 2.27 4.06
N ARG A 104 16.61 1.77 3.89
CA ARG A 104 16.21 0.43 4.33
C ARG A 104 15.40 -0.28 3.26
N ALA A 105 15.58 -1.58 3.13
CA ALA A 105 14.72 -2.47 2.36
C ALA A 105 14.42 -3.69 3.22
N LEU A 106 13.40 -4.49 2.86
CA LEU A 106 13.28 -5.84 3.42
C LEU A 106 14.58 -6.62 3.11
N PRO A 107 15.26 -7.24 4.09
CA PRO A 107 16.55 -7.90 3.88
C PRO A 107 16.52 -8.97 2.78
N GLU A 108 15.41 -9.67 2.65
CA GLU A 108 15.19 -10.73 1.67
C GLU A 108 14.80 -10.18 0.30
N ALA A 109 14.37 -8.91 0.19
CA ALA A 109 13.94 -8.32 -1.08
C ALA A 109 15.08 -8.30 -2.09
N ARG A 110 14.81 -8.80 -3.29
CA ARG A 110 15.77 -8.88 -4.39
C ARG A 110 15.12 -8.46 -5.68
N PHE A 111 15.91 -7.87 -6.57
CA PHE A 111 15.41 -7.57 -7.91
C PHE A 111 16.53 -7.43 -8.95
N ALA A 112 16.37 -8.11 -10.08
CA ALA A 112 17.07 -7.84 -11.33
C ALA A 112 16.08 -7.91 -12.49
N CYS A 113 16.20 -7.02 -13.47
CA CYS A 113 15.39 -7.11 -14.69
C CYS A 113 15.70 -8.42 -15.44
N GLN A 114 14.66 -9.22 -15.70
CA GLN A 114 14.77 -10.51 -16.41
C GLN A 114 14.55 -10.38 -17.93
N GLY A 115 14.36 -9.17 -18.45
CA GLY A 115 14.15 -8.96 -19.89
C GLY A 115 12.82 -9.49 -20.43
N SER A 116 11.78 -9.68 -19.60
CA SER A 116 10.49 -10.20 -20.06
C SER A 116 9.69 -9.25 -20.93
N GLY A 117 10.04 -7.96 -20.96
CA GLY A 117 9.36 -6.91 -21.74
C GLY A 117 7.93 -6.58 -21.30
N MET A 118 7.33 -7.34 -20.37
CA MET A 118 5.97 -7.07 -19.87
C MET A 118 5.83 -5.70 -19.21
N CYS A 119 6.91 -5.16 -18.63
CA CYS A 119 6.91 -3.79 -18.11
C CYS A 119 7.15 -2.72 -19.18
N CYS A 120 7.60 -3.11 -20.36
CA CYS A 120 7.68 -2.22 -21.51
C CYS A 120 6.38 -2.17 -22.31
N GLN A 121 5.45 -3.12 -22.07
CA GLN A 121 4.24 -3.31 -22.86
C GLN A 121 2.97 -2.71 -22.25
N SER A 122 2.90 -2.64 -20.92
CA SER A 122 1.63 -2.32 -20.22
C SER A 122 1.82 -1.23 -19.16
N TYR A 123 2.70 -0.27 -19.44
CA TYR A 123 2.97 0.85 -18.56
C TYR A 123 2.76 2.17 -19.26
N ARG A 124 2.24 3.12 -18.47
CA ARG A 124 2.52 4.52 -18.69
C ARG A 124 4.00 4.77 -18.43
N LEU A 125 4.79 4.82 -19.50
CA LEU A 125 6.25 4.94 -19.45
C LEU A 125 6.69 6.41 -19.25
N GLY A 126 6.33 6.96 -18.10
CA GLY A 126 6.71 8.31 -17.66
C GLY A 126 6.13 8.63 -16.29
N PRO A 127 6.32 9.86 -15.79
CA PRO A 127 6.95 10.98 -16.50
C PRO A 127 8.48 10.85 -16.58
N VAL A 128 9.04 11.41 -17.64
CA VAL A 128 10.48 11.56 -17.90
C VAL A 128 10.83 13.05 -17.83
N THR A 129 11.95 13.40 -17.21
CA THR A 129 12.40 14.79 -17.08
C THR A 129 12.88 15.35 -18.42
N ALA A 130 12.86 16.67 -18.57
CA ALA A 130 13.41 17.33 -19.76
C ALA A 130 14.90 16.99 -19.99
N GLU A 131 15.66 16.85 -18.91
CA GLU A 131 17.07 16.45 -18.94
C GLU A 131 17.26 15.04 -19.51
N GLU A 132 16.41 14.09 -19.12
CA GLU A 132 16.42 12.73 -19.67
C GLU A 132 15.97 12.69 -21.13
N VAL A 133 14.96 13.50 -21.50
CA VAL A 133 14.53 13.64 -22.89
C VAL A 133 15.70 14.12 -23.74
N ALA A 134 16.41 15.15 -23.29
CA ALA A 134 17.59 15.66 -23.97
C ALA A 134 18.71 14.61 -24.05
N ALA A 135 18.98 13.88 -22.95
CA ALA A 135 20.00 12.84 -22.91
C ALA A 135 19.72 11.69 -23.89
N VAL A 136 18.47 11.20 -23.94
CA VAL A 136 18.08 10.14 -24.89
C VAL A 136 18.06 10.66 -26.33
N SER A 137 17.63 11.90 -26.55
CA SER A 137 17.56 12.49 -27.90
C SER A 137 18.94 12.81 -28.48
N ALA A 138 19.97 12.97 -27.64
CA ALA A 138 21.35 13.17 -28.07
C ALA A 138 22.04 11.87 -28.54
N LEU A 139 21.46 10.70 -28.26
CA LEU A 139 21.98 9.43 -28.73
C LEU A 139 21.69 9.24 -30.23
N PRO A 140 22.55 8.53 -31.00
CA PRO A 140 22.32 8.24 -32.42
C PRO A 140 21.30 7.11 -32.61
N VAL A 141 20.14 7.21 -31.95
CA VAL A 141 19.09 6.17 -31.92
C VAL A 141 18.52 5.85 -33.30
N ARG A 142 18.39 6.85 -34.19
CA ARG A 142 17.87 6.66 -35.54
C ARG A 142 18.86 5.94 -36.45
N GLU A 143 20.15 6.22 -36.30
CA GLU A 143 21.21 5.50 -37.01
C GLU A 143 21.35 4.06 -36.49
N ALA A 144 21.27 3.88 -35.17
CA ALA A 144 21.39 2.57 -34.55
C ALA A 144 20.17 1.67 -34.79
N PHE A 145 18.99 2.26 -34.98
CA PHE A 145 17.72 1.54 -35.15
C PHE A 145 16.93 2.11 -36.34
N PRO A 146 17.33 1.80 -37.58
CA PRO A 146 16.69 2.35 -38.79
C PRO A 146 15.21 1.96 -38.94
N ASP A 147 14.80 0.88 -38.28
CA ASP A 147 13.44 0.35 -38.25
C ASP A 147 12.56 0.98 -37.15
N LEU A 148 13.08 1.93 -36.37
CA LEU A 148 12.25 2.66 -35.42
C LEU A 148 11.12 3.40 -36.16
N PRO A 149 9.86 3.31 -35.68
CA PRO A 149 8.74 4.03 -36.25
C PRO A 149 9.05 5.52 -36.39
N GLU A 150 8.67 6.14 -37.51
CA GLU A 150 8.83 7.58 -37.72
C GLU A 150 8.14 8.39 -36.60
N GLY A 151 8.59 9.64 -36.38
CA GLY A 151 8.03 10.55 -35.37
C GLY A 151 8.85 10.69 -34.09
N GLU A 152 8.27 11.28 -33.05
CA GLU A 152 8.97 11.58 -31.81
C GLU A 152 9.16 10.34 -30.93
N LEU A 153 10.24 10.29 -30.14
CA LEU A 153 10.49 9.20 -29.19
C LEU A 153 9.70 9.39 -27.88
N PHE A 154 9.23 10.61 -27.65
CA PHE A 154 8.49 11.02 -26.48
C PHE A 154 7.16 11.63 -26.91
N VAL A 155 6.18 11.61 -26.01
CA VAL A 155 4.90 12.31 -26.15
C VAL A 155 4.70 13.21 -24.93
N VAL A 156 4.16 14.41 -25.14
CA VAL A 156 3.81 15.33 -24.04
C VAL A 156 2.36 15.10 -23.64
N ARG A 157 2.13 14.93 -22.33
CA ARG A 157 0.79 14.81 -21.73
C ARG A 157 0.80 15.54 -20.38
N ASP A 158 -0.17 16.39 -20.12
CA ASP A 158 -0.28 17.18 -18.89
C ASP A 158 1.05 17.88 -18.53
N ASP A 159 1.67 18.52 -19.53
CA ASP A 159 2.98 19.20 -19.45
C ASP A 159 4.15 18.32 -18.99
N LYS A 160 4.03 17.00 -19.15
CA LYS A 160 5.07 16.01 -18.82
C LYS A 160 5.41 15.14 -20.03
N HIS A 161 6.68 14.75 -20.15
CA HIS A 161 7.12 13.83 -21.20
C HIS A 161 6.94 12.38 -20.79
N TYR A 162 6.52 11.54 -21.73
CA TYR A 162 6.42 10.09 -21.60
C TYR A 162 7.10 9.45 -22.80
N LEU A 163 7.71 8.28 -22.61
CA LEU A 163 8.16 7.48 -23.75
C LEU A 163 6.96 7.11 -24.62
N ARG A 164 7.10 7.27 -25.94
CA ARG A 164 6.05 6.88 -26.87
C ARG A 164 5.83 5.37 -26.82
N SER A 165 4.56 4.96 -26.77
CA SER A 165 4.16 3.56 -27.01
C SER A 165 3.81 3.39 -28.49
N VAL A 166 4.25 2.29 -29.08
CA VAL A 166 3.94 1.88 -30.47
C VAL A 166 3.39 0.46 -30.42
N ALA A 167 2.22 0.25 -31.04
CA ALA A 167 1.48 -1.00 -30.95
C ALA A 167 1.29 -1.43 -29.48
N THR A 168 1.89 -2.54 -29.05
CA THR A 168 1.71 -3.12 -27.72
C THR A 168 2.84 -2.78 -26.73
N GLY A 169 3.74 -1.85 -27.03
CA GLY A 169 4.76 -1.46 -26.04
C GLY A 169 5.61 -0.25 -26.37
N CYS A 170 6.65 -0.03 -25.57
CA CYS A 170 7.59 1.10 -25.70
C CYS A 170 8.19 1.17 -27.11
N VAL A 171 8.41 2.39 -27.61
CA VAL A 171 9.13 2.65 -28.88
C VAL A 171 10.50 1.97 -28.96
N PHE A 172 11.16 1.69 -27.84
CA PHE A 172 12.46 1.02 -27.79
C PHE A 172 12.39 -0.48 -27.50
N LEU A 173 11.20 -1.08 -27.43
CA LEU A 173 11.03 -2.52 -27.28
C LEU A 173 11.23 -3.20 -28.64
N GLN A 174 12.07 -4.23 -28.70
CA GLN A 174 12.24 -5.06 -29.89
C GLN A 174 11.66 -6.46 -29.71
N ASP A 175 11.70 -7.23 -30.79
CA ASP A 175 11.41 -8.67 -30.77
C ASP A 175 12.25 -9.38 -29.72
N GLY A 176 11.65 -10.38 -29.06
CA GLY A 176 12.28 -11.06 -27.94
C GLY A 176 12.33 -10.23 -26.65
N HIS A 177 11.53 -9.16 -26.55
CA HIS A 177 11.28 -8.41 -25.31
C HIS A 177 12.49 -7.63 -24.74
N LEU A 178 13.52 -7.43 -25.56
CA LEU A 178 14.72 -6.70 -25.17
C LEU A 178 14.55 -5.20 -25.36
N CYS A 179 15.21 -4.41 -24.51
CA CYS A 179 15.25 -2.95 -24.65
C CYS A 179 16.41 -2.56 -25.57
N ARG A 180 16.11 -1.97 -26.72
CA ARG A 180 17.10 -1.52 -27.71
C ARG A 180 18.10 -0.52 -27.12
N LEU A 181 17.61 0.44 -26.33
CA LEU A 181 18.47 1.43 -25.66
C LEU A 181 19.50 0.74 -24.76
N HIS A 182 19.05 -0.18 -23.91
CA HIS A 182 19.93 -0.91 -23.02
C HIS A 182 20.94 -1.76 -23.80
N ALA A 183 20.47 -2.53 -24.77
CA ALA A 183 21.31 -3.44 -25.53
C ALA A 183 22.41 -2.70 -26.32
N ARG A 184 22.11 -1.52 -26.88
CA ARG A 184 23.04 -0.77 -27.73
C ARG A 184 23.91 0.22 -26.99
N PHE A 185 23.32 0.95 -26.04
CA PHE A 185 23.93 2.12 -25.38
C PHE A 185 24.16 1.92 -23.88
N GLY A 186 23.81 0.74 -23.34
CA GLY A 186 23.99 0.40 -21.93
C GLY A 186 22.83 0.89 -21.04
N GLU A 187 22.83 0.43 -19.78
CA GLU A 187 21.76 0.71 -18.82
C GLU A 187 21.56 2.22 -18.59
N HIS A 188 22.64 2.98 -18.54
CA HIS A 188 22.62 4.43 -18.30
C HIS A 188 21.92 5.24 -19.38
N ALA A 189 21.75 4.70 -20.59
CA ALA A 189 21.01 5.34 -21.67
C ALA A 189 19.48 5.29 -21.46
N LYS A 190 18.99 4.42 -20.56
CA LYS A 190 17.57 4.37 -20.24
C LYS A 190 17.19 5.56 -19.34
N PRO A 191 15.99 6.12 -19.50
CA PRO A 191 15.42 7.00 -18.47
C PRO A 191 15.45 6.32 -17.11
N GLU A 192 15.65 7.10 -16.05
CA GLU A 192 15.76 6.66 -14.66
C GLU A 192 14.60 5.80 -14.23
N MET A 193 13.37 6.18 -14.59
CA MET A 193 12.20 5.36 -14.26
C MET A 193 12.33 3.92 -14.77
N CYS A 194 13.02 3.69 -15.88
CA CYS A 194 13.26 2.36 -16.43
C CYS A 194 14.48 1.66 -15.82
N ARG A 195 15.41 2.41 -15.21
CA ARG A 195 16.56 1.87 -14.47
C ARG A 195 16.17 1.46 -13.05
N THR A 196 15.30 2.24 -12.42
CA THR A 196 14.87 1.99 -11.04
C THR A 196 13.68 1.04 -10.97
N TYR A 197 12.88 0.89 -12.03
CA TYR A 197 11.73 -0.02 -12.03
C TYR A 197 12.10 -1.46 -11.66
N PRO A 198 11.32 -2.15 -10.80
CA PRO A 198 10.11 -1.74 -10.10
C PRO A 198 10.38 -1.12 -8.71
N ALA A 199 11.65 -0.85 -8.39
CA ALA A 199 12.03 -0.26 -7.12
C ALA A 199 11.50 1.17 -7.01
N GLY A 200 10.90 1.46 -5.86
CA GLY A 200 10.51 2.80 -5.44
C GLY A 200 11.19 3.16 -4.13
N ILE A 201 11.17 4.45 -3.80
CA ILE A 201 11.62 4.97 -2.52
C ILE A 201 10.49 5.75 -1.85
N LYS A 202 10.30 5.51 -0.56
CA LYS A 202 9.37 6.26 0.28
C LYS A 202 10.12 6.82 1.47
N LEU A 203 10.06 8.13 1.64
CA LEU A 203 10.68 8.80 2.77
C LEU A 203 9.68 8.83 3.91
N THR A 204 10.00 8.20 5.03
CA THR A 204 9.24 8.29 6.29
C THR A 204 10.10 9.00 7.33
N PHE A 205 9.54 9.32 8.49
CA PHE A 205 10.34 9.89 9.58
C PHE A 205 11.36 8.89 10.17
N GLU A 206 11.16 7.57 9.95
CA GLU A 206 12.11 6.54 10.38
C GLU A 206 13.25 6.33 9.38
N ALA A 207 12.95 6.28 8.09
CA ALA A 207 13.89 5.82 7.07
C ALA A 207 13.51 6.23 5.64
N ALA A 208 14.47 6.08 4.71
CA ALA A 208 14.21 6.02 3.29
C ALA A 208 13.93 4.56 2.89
N VAL A 209 12.66 4.18 2.83
CA VAL A 209 12.21 2.81 2.56
C VAL A 209 12.24 2.53 1.06
N VAL A 210 13.12 1.62 0.65
CA VAL A 210 13.20 1.08 -0.71
C VAL A 210 12.28 -0.15 -0.78
N TYR A 211 11.35 -0.15 -1.73
CA TYR A 211 10.35 -1.20 -1.89
C TYR A 211 10.20 -1.60 -3.37
N ASN A 212 9.68 -2.79 -3.63
CA ASN A 212 9.34 -3.27 -4.97
C ASN A 212 7.83 -3.08 -5.15
N ASN A 213 7.39 -2.46 -6.25
CA ASN A 213 5.95 -2.27 -6.50
C ASN A 213 5.20 -3.58 -6.86
N GLN A 214 5.92 -4.69 -7.03
CA GLN A 214 5.41 -6.04 -7.33
C GLN A 214 4.62 -6.18 -8.63
N GLN A 215 4.83 -5.26 -9.56
CA GLN A 215 4.12 -5.26 -10.82
C GLN A 215 4.95 -5.90 -11.96
N CYS A 216 6.16 -6.38 -11.71
CA CYS A 216 6.97 -7.10 -12.70
C CYS A 216 6.44 -8.53 -12.90
N SER A 217 6.23 -8.97 -14.16
CA SER A 217 5.78 -10.35 -14.45
C SER A 217 6.76 -11.40 -13.96
N GLU A 218 8.05 -11.06 -13.93
CA GLU A 218 9.12 -11.92 -13.43
C GLU A 218 9.47 -11.59 -11.98
N HIS A 219 8.52 -11.04 -11.20
CA HIS A 219 8.75 -10.63 -9.82
C HIS A 219 9.35 -11.77 -8.99
N PHE A 220 8.77 -12.97 -9.01
CA PHE A 220 9.28 -14.09 -8.21
C PHE A 220 10.63 -14.63 -8.70
N VAL A 221 10.89 -14.64 -10.00
CA VAL A 221 12.21 -15.00 -10.55
C VAL A 221 13.27 -13.99 -10.11
N SER A 222 12.95 -12.69 -10.23
CA SER A 222 13.82 -11.59 -9.80
C SER A 222 14.07 -11.61 -8.28
N GLN A 223 13.05 -12.00 -7.52
CA GLN A 223 13.08 -12.11 -6.07
C GLN A 223 13.93 -13.31 -5.59
N ALA A 224 14.04 -14.36 -6.40
CA ALA A 224 14.88 -15.52 -6.11
C ALA A 224 16.36 -15.29 -6.49
N ALA A 225 16.61 -14.65 -7.64
CA ALA A 225 17.95 -14.60 -8.24
C ALA A 225 18.60 -13.21 -8.30
N GLY A 226 17.85 -12.13 -8.00
CA GLY A 226 18.35 -10.76 -8.11
C GLY A 226 19.31 -10.34 -6.98
N PRO A 227 20.06 -9.25 -7.20
CA PRO A 227 20.79 -8.58 -6.12
C PRO A 227 19.81 -8.07 -5.05
N PRO A 228 20.27 -7.88 -3.81
CA PRO A 228 19.52 -7.21 -2.76
C PRO A 228 18.93 -5.89 -3.25
N LEU A 229 17.63 -5.68 -2.98
CA LEU A 229 16.91 -4.49 -3.44
C LEU A 229 17.53 -3.19 -2.91
N ILE A 230 18.18 -3.25 -1.74
CA ILE A 230 18.88 -2.12 -1.15
C ILE A 230 20.00 -1.56 -2.04
N GLU A 231 20.59 -2.35 -2.95
CA GLU A 231 21.60 -1.85 -3.89
C GLU A 231 21.03 -0.81 -4.87
N SER A 232 19.70 -0.87 -5.13
CA SER A 232 18.99 0.14 -5.92
C SER A 232 18.85 1.50 -5.22
N ALA A 233 19.15 1.58 -3.92
CA ALA A 233 19.09 2.82 -3.15
C ALA A 233 19.96 3.93 -3.75
N SER A 234 21.12 3.57 -4.30
CA SER A 234 22.06 4.51 -4.91
C SER A 234 21.45 5.22 -6.12
N LEU A 235 20.78 4.46 -7.00
CA LEU A 235 20.05 4.99 -8.15
C LEU A 235 18.87 5.86 -7.72
N LEU A 236 18.15 5.45 -6.67
CA LEU A 236 17.03 6.20 -6.09
C LEU A 236 17.44 7.46 -5.31
N ARG A 237 18.74 7.61 -4.98
CA ARG A 237 19.28 8.78 -4.25
C ARG A 237 19.52 9.99 -5.15
N GLN A 238 19.74 9.78 -6.46
CA GLN A 238 20.29 10.81 -7.36
C GLN A 238 19.37 12.01 -7.65
N ARG A 239 18.11 12.03 -7.20
CA ARG A 239 17.11 13.07 -7.55
C ARG A 239 16.69 14.06 -6.47
N ARG A 240 17.43 14.23 -5.37
CA ARG A 240 17.01 15.19 -4.32
C ARG A 240 17.55 16.59 -4.59
N THR A 241 16.96 17.30 -5.56
CA THR A 241 17.22 18.73 -5.82
C THR A 241 16.23 19.68 -5.10
N GLY A 242 15.32 19.14 -4.29
CA GLY A 242 14.28 19.90 -3.60
C GLY A 242 14.08 19.51 -2.13
N GLN A 243 13.07 20.13 -1.51
CA GLN A 243 12.69 19.90 -0.12
C GLN A 243 12.32 18.44 0.13
N VAL A 244 12.79 17.88 1.26
CA VAL A 244 12.44 16.52 1.68
C VAL A 244 10.97 16.46 2.04
N VAL A 245 10.17 15.77 1.22
CA VAL A 245 8.77 15.49 1.51
C VAL A 245 8.68 14.14 2.21
N LEU A 246 8.33 14.15 3.49
CA LEU A 246 8.09 12.93 4.27
C LEU A 246 6.66 12.45 4.05
N PHE A 247 6.49 11.15 3.89
CA PHE A 247 5.18 10.51 3.91
C PHE A 247 4.76 10.25 5.35
N HIS A 248 3.70 10.94 5.76
CA HIS A 248 3.17 10.87 7.11
C HIS A 248 1.65 11.12 7.12
N PRO A 249 0.84 10.28 6.45
CA PRO A 249 -0.61 10.49 6.36
C PRO A 249 -1.32 10.27 7.70
N ILE A 250 -2.59 10.64 7.78
CA ILE A 250 -3.49 10.08 8.81
C ILE A 250 -3.89 8.69 8.36
N VAL A 251 -3.66 7.68 9.19
CA VAL A 251 -4.04 6.30 8.89
C VAL A 251 -5.39 6.00 9.50
N PHE A 252 -6.32 5.46 8.72
CA PHE A 252 -7.65 5.09 9.19
C PHE A 252 -7.72 3.57 9.39
N LEU A 253 -7.65 3.12 10.65
CA LEU A 253 -7.79 1.69 10.98
C LEU A 253 -9.24 1.22 10.76
N ARG A 254 -10.18 2.11 11.04
CA ARG A 254 -11.60 2.02 10.68
C ARG A 254 -12.06 3.41 10.30
N GLU A 255 -13.29 3.55 9.82
CA GLU A 255 -13.83 4.86 9.47
C GLU A 255 -13.80 5.86 10.64
N ASP A 256 -13.91 5.34 11.87
CA ASP A 256 -13.99 6.10 13.11
C ASP A 256 -12.69 6.13 13.93
N THR A 257 -11.62 5.46 13.49
CA THR A 257 -10.40 5.26 14.28
C THR A 257 -9.15 5.75 13.52
N PRO A 258 -8.93 7.08 13.46
CA PRO A 258 -7.72 7.65 12.88
C PRO A 258 -6.53 7.51 13.84
N VAL A 259 -5.35 7.24 13.30
CA VAL A 259 -4.08 7.21 14.03
C VAL A 259 -2.99 7.95 13.25
N ASP A 260 -2.02 8.49 13.98
CA ASP A 260 -0.80 9.01 13.40
C ASP A 260 0.00 7.89 12.69
N TYR A 261 0.63 8.22 11.56
CA TYR A 261 1.44 7.26 10.81
C TYR A 261 2.54 6.59 11.65
N ALA A 262 3.09 7.27 12.66
CA ALA A 262 4.07 6.68 13.58
C ALA A 262 3.53 5.48 14.36
N HIS A 263 2.25 5.54 14.79
CA HIS A 263 1.63 4.39 15.46
C HIS A 263 1.37 3.26 14.46
N PHE A 264 0.99 3.59 13.23
CA PHE A 264 0.85 2.59 12.17
C PHE A 264 2.16 1.88 11.84
N LEU A 265 3.32 2.55 11.89
CA LEU A 265 4.61 1.89 11.64
C LEU A 265 4.92 0.77 12.65
N GLU A 266 4.39 0.83 13.87
CA GLU A 266 4.46 -0.29 14.83
C GLU A 266 3.65 -1.48 14.34
N LEU A 267 2.42 -1.26 13.87
CA LEU A 267 1.60 -2.30 13.26
C LEU A 267 2.26 -2.86 12.01
N GLU A 268 2.75 -2.01 11.10
CA GLU A 268 3.43 -2.40 9.86
C GLU A 268 4.60 -3.36 10.14
N ARG A 269 5.38 -3.08 11.19
CA ARG A 269 6.50 -3.92 11.63
C ARG A 269 6.03 -5.30 12.08
N VAL A 270 5.02 -5.37 12.94
CA VAL A 270 4.47 -6.64 13.44
C VAL A 270 3.84 -7.45 12.31
N LEU A 271 3.11 -6.80 11.39
CA LEU A 271 2.51 -7.46 10.24
C LEU A 271 3.58 -8.11 9.34
N ARG A 272 4.70 -7.43 9.11
CA ARG A 272 5.82 -8.03 8.35
C ARG A 272 6.40 -9.26 9.05
N ASP A 273 6.60 -9.19 10.36
CA ASP A 273 7.18 -10.30 11.13
C ASP A 273 6.26 -11.53 11.09
N VAL A 274 4.94 -11.32 11.19
CA VAL A 274 3.91 -12.36 11.06
C VAL A 274 3.91 -12.97 9.66
N LEU A 275 3.88 -12.15 8.62
CA LEU A 275 3.79 -12.60 7.23
C LEU A 275 5.09 -13.26 6.74
N GLY A 276 6.20 -13.04 7.43
CA GLY A 276 7.49 -13.70 7.18
C GLY A 276 7.51 -15.19 7.54
N GLN A 277 6.48 -15.74 8.19
CA GLN A 277 6.49 -17.10 8.77
C GLN A 277 5.43 -18.03 8.13
N GLY A 278 5.54 -19.36 8.30
CA GLY A 278 4.47 -20.31 7.97
C GLY A 278 3.89 -20.27 6.53
N ALA A 279 2.60 -20.62 6.41
CA ALA A 279 1.87 -20.67 5.14
C ALA A 279 1.20 -19.31 4.82
N PRO A 280 1.28 -18.80 3.57
CA PRO A 280 0.84 -17.44 3.23
C PRO A 280 -0.59 -17.06 3.65
N PHE A 281 -1.58 -17.88 3.34
CA PHE A 281 -2.99 -17.58 3.66
C PHE A 281 -3.28 -17.65 5.16
N ARG A 282 -2.68 -18.62 5.85
CA ARG A 282 -2.76 -18.71 7.31
C ARG A 282 -2.16 -17.48 8.00
N GLN A 283 -1.06 -16.94 7.47
CA GLN A 283 -0.50 -15.69 8.01
C GLN A 283 -1.33 -14.47 7.67
N LEU A 284 -2.03 -14.44 6.53
CA LEU A 284 -2.99 -13.37 6.26
C LEU A 284 -4.15 -13.40 7.26
N ALA A 285 -4.65 -14.58 7.62
CA ALA A 285 -5.65 -14.72 8.68
C ALA A 285 -5.09 -14.25 10.03
N HIS A 286 -3.87 -14.66 10.38
CA HIS A 286 -3.21 -14.19 11.60
C HIS A 286 -2.96 -12.68 11.60
N ALA A 287 -2.60 -12.10 10.44
CA ALA A 287 -2.44 -10.67 10.26
C ALA A 287 -3.73 -9.89 10.53
N LEU A 288 -4.90 -10.45 10.21
CA LEU A 288 -6.20 -9.85 10.59
C LEU A 288 -6.41 -9.86 12.11
N ASP A 289 -6.06 -10.94 12.79
CA ASP A 289 -6.17 -11.01 14.25
C ASP A 289 -5.24 -10.00 14.93
N VAL A 290 -4.00 -9.87 14.42
CA VAL A 290 -3.05 -8.83 14.85
C VAL A 290 -3.62 -7.44 14.61
N TYR A 291 -4.19 -7.19 13.42
CA TYR A 291 -4.83 -5.93 13.08
C TYR A 291 -5.98 -5.56 14.03
N ASP A 292 -6.86 -6.51 14.35
CA ASP A 292 -7.97 -6.28 15.29
C ASP A 292 -7.48 -6.02 16.71
N SER A 293 -6.44 -6.73 17.15
CA SER A 293 -5.83 -6.49 18.45
C SER A 293 -5.23 -5.09 18.54
N PHE A 294 -4.62 -4.59 17.45
CA PHE A 294 -4.11 -3.22 17.37
C PHE A 294 -5.23 -2.18 17.47
N ILE A 295 -6.33 -2.38 16.74
CA ILE A 295 -7.54 -1.54 16.85
C ILE A 295 -8.08 -1.54 18.28
N THR A 296 -8.12 -2.72 18.91
CA THR A 296 -8.60 -2.86 20.29
C THR A 296 -7.76 -2.02 21.24
N VAL A 297 -6.43 -2.01 21.08
CA VAL A 297 -5.53 -1.17 21.88
C VAL A 297 -5.74 0.32 21.57
N ALA A 298 -5.84 0.69 20.29
CA ALA A 298 -6.10 2.07 19.88
C ALA A 298 -7.42 2.62 20.44
N ARG A 299 -8.44 1.78 20.63
CA ARG A 299 -9.74 2.19 21.18
C ARG A 299 -9.85 2.11 22.70
N SER A 300 -8.94 1.39 23.36
CA SER A 300 -9.07 1.08 24.80
C SER A 300 -7.96 1.64 25.68
N PHE A 301 -6.92 2.27 25.12
CA PHE A 301 -5.86 2.85 25.96
C PHE A 301 -6.43 3.92 26.92
N PRO A 302 -5.87 4.05 28.14
CA PRO A 302 -6.36 5.00 29.13
C PRO A 302 -6.24 6.45 28.65
N LEU A 303 -7.27 7.27 28.90
CA LEU A 303 -7.27 8.68 28.53
C LEU A 303 -6.16 9.45 29.27
N GLY A 304 -5.55 10.42 28.58
CA GLY A 304 -4.46 11.22 29.14
C GLY A 304 -3.13 10.47 29.34
N THR A 305 -2.98 9.30 28.71
CA THR A 305 -1.71 8.57 28.64
C THR A 305 -1.11 8.63 27.23
N ASP A 306 0.20 8.41 27.12
CA ASP A 306 0.87 8.31 25.82
C ASP A 306 0.55 6.96 25.16
N PRO A 307 -0.14 6.95 24.00
CA PRO A 307 -0.44 5.72 23.26
C PRO A 307 0.82 4.95 22.84
N ALA A 308 1.98 5.59 22.73
CA ALA A 308 3.23 4.91 22.39
C ALA A 308 3.58 3.79 23.39
N ALA A 309 3.32 3.98 24.68
CA ALA A 309 3.56 2.96 25.71
C ALA A 309 2.60 1.77 25.53
N ALA A 310 1.32 2.04 25.24
CA ALA A 310 0.32 1.01 24.99
C ALA A 310 0.65 0.18 23.74
N PHE A 311 1.07 0.81 22.64
CA PHE A 311 1.48 0.11 21.43
C PHE A 311 2.80 -0.66 21.61
N ALA A 312 3.75 -0.15 22.40
CA ALA A 312 4.97 -0.88 22.72
C ALA A 312 4.66 -2.16 23.52
N GLN A 313 3.77 -2.08 24.52
CA GLN A 313 3.31 -3.24 25.27
C GLN A 313 2.56 -4.24 24.38
N TRP A 314 1.64 -3.74 23.54
CA TRP A 314 0.91 -4.55 22.56
C TRP A 314 1.85 -5.34 21.66
N ARG A 315 2.85 -4.68 21.06
CA ARG A 315 3.86 -5.33 20.21
C ARG A 315 4.58 -6.46 20.94
N GLY A 316 4.97 -6.24 22.20
CA GLY A 316 5.58 -7.28 23.04
C GLY A 316 4.66 -8.48 23.26
N SER A 317 3.35 -8.25 23.42
CA SER A 317 2.36 -9.33 23.58
C SER A 317 2.17 -10.15 22.30
N VAL A 318 2.03 -9.49 21.15
CA VAL A 318 1.82 -10.16 19.85
C VAL A 318 3.04 -10.99 19.45
N ALA A 319 4.25 -10.49 19.69
CA ALA A 319 5.48 -11.22 19.38
C ALA A 319 5.60 -12.59 20.09
N THR A 320 4.84 -12.81 21.17
CA THR A 320 4.82 -14.08 21.92
C THR A 320 3.61 -14.97 21.60
N GLN A 321 2.62 -14.46 20.86
CA GLN A 321 1.44 -15.24 20.53
C GLN A 321 1.76 -16.20 19.39
N PRO A 322 1.53 -17.52 19.57
CA PRO A 322 1.63 -18.45 18.46
C PRO A 322 0.53 -18.14 17.44
N SER A 323 0.79 -18.42 16.16
CA SER A 323 -0.24 -18.42 15.13
C SER A 323 -1.29 -19.50 15.44
N GLY A 324 -2.33 -19.11 16.17
CA GLY A 324 -3.46 -20.00 16.49
C GLY A 324 -4.20 -20.45 15.23
N PRO A 325 -5.01 -21.50 15.31
CA PRO A 325 -6.06 -21.68 14.30
C PRO A 325 -6.93 -20.42 14.27
N ALA A 326 -7.31 -19.96 13.08
CA ALA A 326 -8.17 -18.79 12.94
C ALA A 326 -9.44 -19.02 13.79
N SER A 327 -9.77 -18.05 14.66
CA SER A 327 -10.90 -18.17 15.59
C SER A 327 -12.28 -18.03 14.91
N HIS A 328 -12.34 -18.07 13.58
CA HIS A 328 -13.49 -17.63 12.80
C HIS A 328 -14.28 -18.84 12.28
N GLY A 329 -15.31 -19.21 13.05
CA GLY A 329 -16.21 -20.33 12.78
C GLY A 329 -17.65 -19.89 12.50
N ARG A 330 -17.91 -19.23 11.35
CA ARG A 330 -19.28 -19.01 10.87
C ARG A 330 -19.43 -19.41 9.40
N ASP A 331 -20.47 -20.17 9.09
CA ASP A 331 -20.84 -20.55 7.71
C ASP A 331 -21.24 -19.35 6.84
N PHE A 332 -21.56 -18.20 7.45
CA PHE A 332 -21.96 -16.95 6.80
C PHE A 332 -20.88 -16.33 5.88
N GLU A 333 -19.65 -16.82 5.94
CA GLU A 333 -18.50 -16.23 5.23
C GLU A 333 -18.48 -16.57 3.73
N TRP A 334 -19.10 -17.68 3.30
CA TRP A 334 -19.03 -18.10 1.89
C TRP A 334 -19.91 -17.25 0.97
N ASP A 335 -21.13 -16.95 1.39
CA ASP A 335 -22.08 -16.15 0.58
C ASP A 335 -21.57 -14.71 0.41
N GLU A 336 -20.97 -14.12 1.46
CA GLU A 336 -20.34 -12.80 1.39
C GLU A 336 -19.17 -12.77 0.40
N VAL A 337 -18.30 -13.79 0.41
CA VAL A 337 -17.18 -13.89 -0.53
C VAL A 337 -17.67 -14.10 -1.95
N LEU A 338 -18.69 -14.93 -2.16
CA LEU A 338 -19.30 -15.12 -3.47
C LEU A 338 -19.93 -13.83 -4.00
N ALA A 339 -20.64 -13.09 -3.15
CA ALA A 339 -21.21 -11.79 -3.51
C ALA A 339 -20.11 -10.77 -3.86
N MET A 340 -19.03 -10.72 -3.07
CA MET A 340 -17.89 -9.85 -3.33
C MET A 340 -17.18 -10.21 -4.65
N LEU A 341 -16.84 -11.48 -4.87
CA LEU A 341 -16.19 -11.93 -6.11
C LEU A 341 -17.06 -11.65 -7.33
N SER A 342 -18.38 -11.87 -7.22
CA SER A 342 -19.33 -11.57 -8.30
C SER A 342 -19.40 -10.08 -8.60
N ALA A 343 -19.46 -9.23 -7.55
CA ALA A 343 -19.45 -7.78 -7.72
C ALA A 343 -18.16 -7.28 -8.38
N LEU A 344 -17.01 -7.82 -7.97
CA LEU A 344 -15.72 -7.47 -8.57
C LEU A 344 -15.61 -7.92 -10.03
N ILE A 345 -16.04 -9.14 -10.36
CA ILE A 345 -16.07 -9.64 -11.74
C ILE A 345 -16.95 -8.73 -12.60
N LEU A 346 -18.13 -8.36 -12.11
CA LEU A 346 -19.03 -7.44 -12.80
C LEU A 346 -18.39 -6.06 -13.01
N GLU A 347 -17.69 -5.50 -12.01
CA GLU A 347 -16.95 -4.24 -12.15
C GLU A 347 -15.84 -4.34 -13.21
N LEU A 348 -15.10 -5.46 -13.25
CA LEU A 348 -14.08 -5.70 -14.27
C LEU A 348 -14.68 -5.83 -15.68
N GLU A 349 -15.80 -6.55 -15.83
CA GLU A 349 -16.53 -6.67 -17.09
C GLU A 349 -17.09 -5.32 -17.54
N THR A 350 -17.65 -4.53 -16.62
CA THR A 350 -18.16 -3.18 -16.89
C THR A 350 -17.03 -2.28 -17.35
N ALA A 351 -15.88 -2.29 -16.66
CA ALA A 351 -14.71 -1.53 -17.07
C ALA A 351 -14.22 -1.93 -18.47
N LEU A 352 -14.20 -3.22 -18.82
CA LEU A 352 -13.85 -3.66 -20.17
C LEU A 352 -14.77 -3.08 -21.25
N VAL A 353 -16.06 -2.90 -20.95
CA VAL A 353 -17.05 -2.32 -21.88
C VAL A 353 -16.93 -0.80 -21.96
N GLU A 354 -16.65 -0.14 -20.83
CA GLU A 354 -16.59 1.32 -20.72
C GLU A 354 -15.25 1.93 -21.13
N LEU A 355 -14.16 1.15 -21.11
CA LEU A 355 -12.84 1.61 -21.51
C LEU A 355 -12.84 1.96 -23.00
N ASP A 356 -12.89 3.26 -23.28
CA ASP A 356 -12.75 3.81 -24.62
C ASP A 356 -11.39 3.39 -25.21
N PRO A 357 -11.36 2.77 -26.41
CA PRO A 357 -10.12 2.44 -27.09
C PRO A 357 -9.21 3.66 -27.37
N ALA A 358 -9.76 4.88 -27.38
CA ALA A 358 -8.97 6.10 -27.50
C ALA A 358 -8.46 6.64 -26.14
N SER A 359 -8.92 6.10 -25.01
CA SER A 359 -8.50 6.54 -23.69
C SER A 359 -7.09 6.09 -23.32
N VAL A 360 -6.46 6.85 -22.44
CA VAL A 360 -5.13 6.54 -21.87
C VAL A 360 -5.15 5.24 -21.06
N ASP A 361 -6.32 4.76 -20.67
CA ASP A 361 -6.50 3.55 -19.89
C ASP A 361 -6.68 2.29 -20.77
N HIS A 362 -6.53 2.40 -22.10
CA HIS A 362 -6.51 1.22 -23.00
C HIS A 362 -5.44 0.20 -22.57
N ASP A 363 -4.34 0.62 -21.92
CA ASP A 363 -3.31 -0.29 -21.41
C ASP A 363 -3.86 -1.30 -20.37
N MET A 364 -5.02 -1.02 -19.76
CA MET A 364 -5.68 -1.91 -18.80
C MET A 364 -6.49 -3.02 -19.48
N VAL A 365 -6.98 -2.82 -20.71
CA VAL A 365 -7.84 -3.79 -21.40
C VAL A 365 -7.18 -5.18 -21.49
N PRO A 366 -5.94 -5.31 -22.01
CA PRO A 366 -5.28 -6.63 -22.07
C PRO A 366 -5.06 -7.26 -20.70
N LEU A 367 -4.78 -6.44 -19.67
CA LEU A 367 -4.54 -6.91 -18.31
C LEU A 367 -5.83 -7.46 -17.69
N ILE A 368 -6.96 -6.75 -17.85
CA ILE A 368 -8.26 -7.18 -17.34
C ILE A 368 -8.73 -8.43 -18.11
N THR A 369 -8.61 -8.45 -19.44
CA THR A 369 -8.95 -9.63 -20.26
C THR A 369 -8.17 -10.88 -19.81
N GLU A 370 -6.89 -10.71 -19.44
CA GLU A 370 -6.07 -11.83 -18.96
C GLU A 370 -6.41 -12.25 -17.52
N LEU A 371 -6.79 -11.32 -16.66
CA LEU A 371 -7.11 -11.57 -15.25
C LEU A 371 -8.50 -12.21 -15.06
N LEU A 372 -9.49 -11.78 -15.85
CA LEU A 372 -10.90 -12.13 -15.68
C LEU A 372 -11.17 -13.65 -15.60
N PRO A 373 -10.59 -14.51 -16.46
CA PRO A 373 -10.76 -15.96 -16.33
C PRO A 373 -10.27 -16.51 -14.98
N GLY A 374 -9.19 -15.95 -14.43
CA GLY A 374 -8.66 -16.33 -13.12
C GLY A 374 -9.63 -15.98 -11.99
N MET A 375 -10.26 -14.81 -12.07
CA MET A 375 -11.28 -14.39 -11.11
C MET A 375 -12.52 -15.29 -11.17
N GLU A 376 -12.95 -15.66 -12.37
CA GLU A 376 -14.07 -16.57 -12.58
C GLU A 376 -13.78 -17.98 -12.05
N LEU A 377 -12.56 -18.50 -12.24
CA LEU A 377 -12.14 -19.76 -11.63
C LEU A 377 -12.15 -19.68 -10.09
N LEU A 378 -11.70 -18.56 -9.51
CA LEU A 378 -11.74 -18.37 -8.07
C LEU A 378 -13.17 -18.37 -7.54
N ARG A 379 -14.09 -17.67 -8.21
CA ARG A 379 -15.52 -17.67 -7.90
C ARG A 379 -16.10 -19.09 -7.96
N ARG A 380 -15.81 -19.83 -9.04
CA ARG A 380 -16.26 -21.22 -9.20
C ARG A 380 -15.77 -22.13 -8.07
N ARG A 381 -14.49 -22.06 -7.70
CA ARG A 381 -13.94 -22.85 -6.59
C ARG A 381 -14.60 -22.51 -5.26
N ALA A 382 -14.85 -21.23 -5.01
CA ALA A 382 -15.60 -20.81 -3.83
C ALA A 382 -17.03 -21.36 -3.83
N THR A 383 -17.71 -21.41 -4.99
CA THR A 383 -19.05 -22.01 -5.13
C THR A 383 -19.03 -23.51 -4.85
N GLU A 384 -18.04 -24.22 -5.41
CA GLU A 384 -17.88 -25.66 -5.22
C GLU A 384 -17.35 -26.03 -3.82
N ARG A 385 -16.93 -25.04 -3.02
CA ARG A 385 -16.17 -25.21 -1.76
C ARG A 385 -15.00 -26.19 -1.94
N ALA A 386 -14.43 -26.19 -3.14
CA ALA A 386 -13.39 -27.13 -3.53
C ALA A 386 -12.03 -26.55 -3.14
N GLY A 387 -11.32 -27.28 -2.27
CA GLY A 387 -9.93 -26.98 -1.96
C GLY A 387 -9.12 -26.85 -3.25
N THR A 388 -8.20 -25.90 -3.27
CA THR A 388 -7.33 -25.67 -4.43
C THR A 388 -6.34 -26.82 -4.63
N GLY A 389 -6.09 -27.62 -3.58
CA GLY A 389 -5.05 -28.65 -3.54
C GLY A 389 -3.63 -28.07 -3.65
N LEU A 390 -3.49 -26.75 -3.47
CA LEU A 390 -2.22 -26.06 -3.67
C LEU A 390 -1.50 -25.87 -2.35
N THR A 391 -0.67 -26.84 -2.02
CA THR A 391 0.42 -26.64 -1.07
C THR A 391 1.59 -26.04 -1.83
N PRO A 392 1.93 -24.75 -1.63
CA PRO A 392 3.07 -24.15 -2.32
C PRO A 392 4.34 -24.93 -1.95
N SER A 393 5.22 -25.18 -2.93
CA SER A 393 6.56 -25.72 -2.64
C SER A 393 7.33 -24.76 -1.71
N GLY A 394 8.41 -25.24 -1.07
CA GLY A 394 9.20 -24.42 -0.15
C GLY A 394 9.69 -23.09 -0.75
N GLU A 395 10.16 -23.13 -2.01
CA GLU A 395 10.59 -21.94 -2.76
C GLU A 395 9.42 -21.00 -3.06
N LEU A 396 8.29 -21.54 -3.52
CA LEU A 396 7.11 -20.75 -3.83
C LEU A 396 6.51 -20.09 -2.58
N ALA A 397 6.45 -20.83 -1.48
CA ALA A 397 6.03 -20.30 -0.19
C ALA A 397 6.95 -19.17 0.28
N ALA A 398 8.28 -19.31 0.11
CA ALA A 398 9.23 -18.26 0.45
C ALA A 398 9.07 -17.00 -0.42
N ALA A 399 8.87 -17.17 -1.73
CA ALA A 399 8.62 -16.07 -2.65
C ALA A 399 7.32 -15.32 -2.31
N LEU A 400 6.25 -16.06 -1.99
CA LEU A 400 4.97 -15.49 -1.56
C LEU A 400 5.07 -14.75 -0.22
N ARG A 401 5.75 -15.32 0.78
CA ARG A 401 5.98 -14.62 2.06
C ARG A 401 6.77 -13.33 1.88
N THR A 402 7.79 -13.36 1.03
CA THR A 402 8.59 -12.16 0.74
C THR A 402 7.75 -11.09 0.02
N SER A 403 6.92 -11.50 -0.95
CA SER A 403 5.96 -10.61 -1.59
C SER A 403 4.96 -10.02 -0.59
N LEU A 404 4.39 -10.84 0.29
CA LEU A 404 3.51 -10.36 1.36
C LEU A 404 4.21 -9.33 2.24
N ALA A 405 5.40 -9.64 2.76
CA ALA A 405 6.16 -8.73 3.60
C ALA A 405 6.51 -7.41 2.88
N GLN A 406 6.85 -7.45 1.59
CA GLN A 406 7.08 -6.25 0.77
C GLN A 406 5.82 -5.41 0.58
N ARG A 407 4.63 -6.02 0.54
CA ARG A 407 3.37 -5.28 0.40
C ARG A 407 3.08 -4.45 1.65
N PHE A 408 3.55 -4.89 2.80
CA PHE A 408 3.52 -4.10 4.04
C PHE A 408 4.79 -3.26 4.22
N GLN A 409 5.28 -2.68 3.12
CA GLN A 409 6.32 -1.65 3.12
C GLN A 409 5.93 -0.46 2.24
N GLY A 410 6.22 0.73 2.73
CA GLY A 410 6.04 1.97 1.98
C GLY A 410 4.57 2.19 1.56
N PRO A 411 4.30 2.72 0.36
CA PRO A 411 2.95 3.09 -0.04
C PRO A 411 2.01 1.90 -0.27
N LEU A 412 2.54 0.69 -0.46
CA LEU A 412 1.73 -0.52 -0.66
C LEU A 412 1.00 -0.95 0.63
N SER A 413 1.51 -0.53 1.78
CA SER A 413 0.95 -0.87 3.10
C SER A 413 -0.31 -0.05 3.45
N LEU A 414 -0.56 1.03 2.71
CA LEU A 414 -1.61 2.00 2.97
C LEU A 414 -2.31 2.47 1.69
N PRO A 415 -2.93 1.57 0.90
CA PRO A 415 -3.79 1.98 -0.20
C PRO A 415 -4.94 2.82 0.35
N ALA A 416 -5.04 4.07 -0.13
CA ALA A 416 -5.99 5.07 0.36
C ALA A 416 -5.97 5.26 1.89
N ASP A 417 -4.78 5.21 2.49
CA ASP A 417 -4.55 5.42 3.94
C ASP A 417 -5.22 4.36 4.84
N ARG A 418 -5.51 3.17 4.30
CA ARG A 418 -6.19 2.07 5.01
C ARG A 418 -5.38 0.77 4.98
N PRO A 419 -4.90 0.27 6.13
CA PRO A 419 -4.13 -0.98 6.19
C PRO A 419 -4.96 -2.21 5.82
N LEU A 420 -6.24 -2.24 6.21
CA LEU A 420 -7.10 -3.38 5.93
C LEU A 420 -7.30 -3.60 4.42
N SER A 421 -7.33 -2.51 3.64
CA SER A 421 -7.35 -2.59 2.19
C SER A 421 -6.07 -3.26 1.65
N ALA A 422 -4.90 -2.98 2.23
CA ALA A 422 -3.66 -3.67 1.85
C ALA A 422 -3.74 -5.19 2.09
N ILE A 423 -4.30 -5.61 3.23
CA ILE A 423 -4.50 -7.04 3.56
C ILE A 423 -5.43 -7.71 2.55
N GLY A 424 -6.59 -7.09 2.26
CA GLY A 424 -7.54 -7.63 1.29
C GLY A 424 -6.96 -7.73 -0.12
N GLU A 425 -6.24 -6.70 -0.56
CA GLU A 425 -5.59 -6.71 -1.86
C GLU A 425 -4.46 -7.75 -1.95
N ALA A 426 -3.69 -7.93 -0.87
CA ALA A 426 -2.67 -8.98 -0.79
C ALA A 426 -3.30 -10.37 -0.97
N ALA A 427 -4.36 -10.64 -0.22
CA ALA A 427 -5.07 -11.92 -0.24
C ALA A 427 -5.63 -12.21 -1.65
N LEU A 428 -6.29 -11.22 -2.24
CA LEU A 428 -6.88 -11.37 -3.56
C LEU A 428 -5.82 -11.51 -4.66
N SER A 429 -4.71 -10.77 -4.57
CA SER A 429 -3.64 -10.83 -5.56
C SER A 429 -2.98 -12.20 -5.60
N ILE A 430 -2.77 -12.83 -4.43
CA ILE A 430 -2.24 -14.19 -4.34
C ILE A 430 -3.26 -15.21 -4.87
N ALA A 431 -4.53 -15.09 -4.48
CA ALA A 431 -5.58 -15.99 -4.93
C ALA A 431 -5.75 -15.95 -6.46
N ALA A 432 -5.77 -14.76 -7.04
CA ALA A 432 -5.83 -14.55 -8.49
C ALA A 432 -4.59 -15.13 -9.19
N ALA A 433 -3.39 -14.93 -8.62
CA ALA A 433 -2.17 -15.51 -9.17
C ALA A 433 -2.26 -17.04 -9.29
N PHE A 434 -2.72 -17.72 -8.23
CA PHE A 434 -2.89 -19.17 -8.24
C PHE A 434 -3.97 -19.64 -9.21
N ALA A 435 -5.07 -18.90 -9.33
CA ALA A 435 -6.12 -19.21 -10.30
C ALA A 435 -5.61 -19.08 -11.73
N CYS A 436 -4.92 -17.99 -12.07
CA CYS A 436 -4.28 -17.79 -13.38
C CYS A 436 -3.24 -18.89 -13.68
N ALA A 437 -2.46 -19.31 -12.69
CA ALA A 437 -1.49 -20.38 -12.86
C ALA A 437 -2.15 -21.77 -13.06
N SER A 438 -3.28 -22.01 -12.37
CA SER A 438 -4.09 -23.22 -12.54
C SER A 438 -4.68 -23.33 -13.95
N LEU A 439 -5.21 -22.23 -14.50
CA LEU A 439 -5.76 -22.20 -15.86
C LEU A 439 -4.71 -22.53 -16.94
N ARG A 440 -3.44 -22.32 -16.65
CA ARG A 440 -2.32 -22.64 -17.54
C ARG A 440 -1.76 -24.05 -17.35
N GLY A 441 -2.39 -24.86 -16.48
CA GLY A 441 -1.95 -26.22 -16.16
C GLY A 441 -0.61 -26.27 -15.41
N ARG A 442 -0.19 -25.16 -14.78
CA ARG A 442 1.12 -25.03 -14.10
C ARG A 442 1.01 -24.29 -12.76
N PRO A 443 0.16 -24.75 -11.82
CA PRO A 443 -0.11 -23.97 -10.61
C PRO A 443 1.05 -23.92 -9.60
N GLY A 444 2.12 -24.71 -9.80
CA GLY A 444 3.35 -24.66 -9.02
C GLY A 444 4.54 -23.98 -9.71
N ASP A 445 4.36 -23.48 -10.95
CA ASP A 445 5.44 -22.83 -11.70
C ASP A 445 5.60 -21.37 -11.29
N VAL A 446 6.80 -21.02 -10.82
CA VAL A 446 7.13 -19.69 -10.27
C VAL A 446 6.93 -18.58 -11.30
N ALA A 447 7.31 -18.81 -12.55
CA ALA A 447 7.17 -17.82 -13.64
C ALA A 447 5.68 -17.57 -13.96
N THR A 448 4.90 -18.64 -14.08
CA THR A 448 3.46 -18.56 -14.33
C THR A 448 2.73 -17.83 -13.21
N LEU A 449 3.09 -18.12 -11.95
CA LEU A 449 2.53 -17.42 -10.79
C LEU A 449 2.96 -15.95 -10.79
N GLY A 450 4.21 -15.65 -11.13
CA GLY A 450 4.74 -14.29 -11.19
C GLY A 450 3.94 -13.41 -12.15
N ARG A 451 3.58 -13.95 -13.32
CA ARG A 451 2.72 -13.25 -14.27
C ARG A 451 1.32 -12.99 -13.72
N GLY A 452 0.68 -14.00 -13.14
CA GLY A 452 -0.65 -13.85 -12.50
C GLY A 452 -0.64 -12.81 -11.37
N HIS A 453 0.39 -12.86 -10.53
CA HIS A 453 0.59 -11.93 -9.42
C HIS A 453 0.80 -10.50 -9.91
N ALA A 454 1.64 -10.29 -10.93
CA ALA A 454 1.87 -8.99 -11.52
C ALA A 454 0.60 -8.38 -12.12
N LEU A 455 -0.20 -9.19 -12.83
CA LEU A 455 -1.50 -8.75 -13.37
C LEU A 455 -2.42 -8.31 -12.24
N ALA A 456 -2.56 -9.15 -11.21
CA ALA A 456 -3.41 -8.87 -10.08
C ALA A 456 -2.99 -7.56 -9.36
N ASN A 457 -1.69 -7.35 -9.15
CA ASN A 457 -1.16 -6.12 -8.52
C ASN A 457 -1.32 -4.86 -9.37
N ARG A 458 -1.49 -4.99 -10.68
CA ARG A 458 -1.74 -3.85 -11.57
C ARG A 458 -3.23 -3.52 -11.65
N VAL A 459 -4.08 -4.54 -11.71
CA VAL A 459 -5.51 -4.38 -12.00
C VAL A 459 -6.31 -4.19 -10.72
N LEU A 460 -6.14 -5.09 -9.74
CA LEU A 460 -7.05 -5.16 -8.61
C LEU A 460 -7.13 -3.86 -7.79
N PRO A 461 -6.03 -3.17 -7.44
CA PRO A 461 -6.11 -1.97 -6.58
C PRO A 461 -7.11 -0.92 -7.08
N THR A 462 -7.24 -0.72 -8.38
CA THR A 462 -8.19 0.23 -8.99
C THR A 462 -9.65 -0.06 -8.60
N PHE A 463 -10.02 -1.34 -8.47
CA PHE A 463 -11.38 -1.79 -8.18
C PHE A 463 -11.57 -2.14 -6.71
N THR A 464 -10.54 -2.71 -6.08
CA THR A 464 -10.64 -3.24 -4.73
C THR A 464 -10.40 -2.19 -3.66
N THR A 465 -9.57 -1.17 -3.89
CA THR A 465 -9.35 -0.13 -2.88
C THR A 465 -10.67 0.58 -2.52
N PRO A 466 -11.51 1.04 -3.47
CA PRO A 466 -12.81 1.64 -3.15
C PRO A 466 -13.78 0.65 -2.50
N MET A 467 -13.80 -0.60 -2.96
CA MET A 467 -14.68 -1.65 -2.42
C MET A 467 -14.33 -1.97 -0.96
N PHE A 468 -13.06 -2.28 -0.65
CA PHE A 468 -12.61 -2.58 0.72
C PHE A 468 -12.69 -1.37 1.64
N ARG A 469 -12.58 -0.17 1.09
CA ARG A 469 -12.84 1.06 1.85
C ARG A 469 -14.29 1.13 2.33
N LYS A 470 -15.26 0.80 1.48
CA LYS A 470 -16.70 0.84 1.81
C LYS A 470 -17.17 -0.38 2.60
N HIS A 471 -16.51 -1.53 2.42
CA HIS A 471 -16.93 -2.83 2.94
C HIS A 471 -15.75 -3.57 3.61
N PRO A 472 -15.21 -3.05 4.71
CA PRO A 472 -14.07 -3.66 5.41
C PRO A 472 -14.35 -5.09 5.89
N GLU A 473 -15.59 -5.42 6.20
CA GLU A 473 -16.04 -6.76 6.59
C GLU A 473 -15.74 -7.82 5.51
N ARG A 474 -15.81 -7.45 4.22
CA ARG A 474 -15.54 -8.35 3.09
C ARG A 474 -14.09 -8.81 3.05
N VAL A 475 -13.15 -8.00 3.55
CA VAL A 475 -11.74 -8.39 3.64
C VAL A 475 -11.58 -9.59 4.57
N ARG A 476 -12.29 -9.59 5.71
CA ARG A 476 -12.25 -10.71 6.65
C ARG A 476 -12.83 -11.97 6.02
N ALA A 477 -14.03 -11.87 5.46
CA ALA A 477 -14.68 -12.99 4.80
C ALA A 477 -13.77 -13.60 3.72
N LEU A 478 -13.16 -12.74 2.88
CA LEU A 478 -12.22 -13.15 1.83
C LEU A 478 -11.03 -13.93 2.40
N VAL A 479 -10.33 -13.38 3.39
CA VAL A 479 -9.14 -14.03 3.97
C VAL A 479 -9.51 -15.36 4.62
N THR A 480 -10.62 -15.43 5.37
CA THR A 480 -11.05 -16.69 6.00
C THR A 480 -11.38 -17.75 4.96
N VAL A 481 -12.11 -17.40 3.89
CA VAL A 481 -12.42 -18.33 2.81
C VAL A 481 -11.17 -18.81 2.08
N LEU A 482 -10.22 -17.90 1.80
CA LEU A 482 -8.97 -18.26 1.14
C LEU A 482 -8.10 -19.17 2.00
N ASP A 483 -8.05 -18.97 3.32
CA ASP A 483 -7.37 -19.89 4.24
C ASP A 483 -7.99 -21.30 4.16
N ARG A 484 -9.33 -21.40 4.17
CA ARG A 484 -10.04 -22.68 4.03
C ARG A 484 -9.87 -23.35 2.67
N LEU A 485 -9.78 -22.58 1.59
CA LEU A 485 -9.55 -23.11 0.23
C LEU A 485 -8.11 -23.62 0.04
N CYS A 486 -7.18 -23.21 0.90
CA CYS A 486 -5.75 -23.55 0.80
C CYS A 486 -5.28 -24.52 1.89
N ALA A 487 -6.06 -24.70 2.95
CA ALA A 487 -5.97 -25.85 3.85
C ALA A 487 -6.45 -27.12 3.15
#